data_AF-A0A535I6L4-F1
#
_entry.id   AF-A0A535I6L4-F1
#
_cell.length_a   1.000
_cell.length_b   1.000
_cell.length_c   1.000
_cell.angle_alpha   90.00
_cell.angle_beta   90.00
_cell.angle_gamma   90.00
#
_symmetry.space_group_name_H-M   'P 1'
#
loop_
_entity.id
_entity.type
_entity.pdbx_description
1 polymer ?
#
loop_
_entity_poly.entity_id
_entity_poly.type
_entity_poly.pdbx_seq_one_letter_code
_entity_poly.pdbx_strand_id
1 'polypeptide(L)'
;MAKSRTTSHFLYVPDRSAAERAGKALARAGFRSEAGPASDGEDWLLIATHDAVPSKERDIATQEAMREIALAVGGTYNGYEVRRP
;
A
#
# COMPACT_ATOMS: atom_id res chain seq x y z
N MET A 1 -6.51 -17.01 -20.41
CA MET A 1 -6.91 -16.43 -19.12
C MET A 1 -5.74 -15.64 -18.56
N ALA A 2 -5.97 -14.41 -18.08
CA ALA A 2 -4.93 -13.64 -17.40
C ALA A 2 -4.63 -14.28 -16.03
N LYS A 3 -3.34 -14.43 -15.70
CA LYS A 3 -2.91 -14.98 -14.40
C LYS A 3 -2.93 -13.88 -13.33
N SER A 4 -3.22 -14.26 -12.09
CA SER A 4 -3.05 -13.38 -10.94
C SER A 4 -1.57 -12.99 -10.78
N ARG A 5 -1.32 -11.79 -10.26
CA ARG A 5 0.02 -11.29 -9.93
C ARG A 5 -0.01 -10.63 -8.56
N THR A 6 1.09 -10.74 -7.84
CA THR A 6 1.27 -10.04 -6.56
C THR A 6 1.69 -8.60 -6.84
N THR A 7 0.99 -7.67 -6.21
CA THR A 7 1.29 -6.23 -6.28
C THR A 7 1.53 -5.69 -4.87
N SER A 8 2.61 -4.94 -4.71
CA SER A 8 2.96 -4.26 -3.45
C SER A 8 2.90 -2.76 -3.64
N HIS A 9 2.25 -2.05 -2.73
CA HIS A 9 2.07 -0.61 -2.69
C HIS A 9 2.90 -0.02 -1.55
N PHE A 10 3.55 1.12 -1.78
CA PHE A 10 4.46 1.75 -0.81
C PHE A 10 3.85 3.05 -0.31
N LEU A 11 3.60 3.12 0.99
CA LEU A 11 3.08 4.30 1.67
C LEU A 11 4.12 4.76 2.70
N TYR A 12 4.57 6.00 2.60
CA TYR A 12 5.38 6.66 3.62
C TYR A 12 4.47 7.37 4.59
N VAL A 13 4.64 7.17 5.89
CA VAL A 13 3.79 7.72 6.95
C VAL A 13 4.67 8.24 8.08
N PRO A 14 4.24 9.25 8.85
CA PRO A 14 5.14 10.00 9.73
C PRO A 14 5.66 9.18 10.92
N ASP A 15 4.89 8.20 11.39
CA ASP A 15 5.28 7.42 12.56
C ASP A 15 4.61 6.04 12.60
N ARG A 16 5.03 5.24 13.57
CA ARG A 16 4.48 3.90 13.85
C ARG A 16 2.96 3.92 14.04
N SER A 17 2.43 4.90 14.75
CA SER A 17 0.99 4.99 15.04
C SER A 17 0.20 5.26 13.77
N ALA A 18 0.70 6.12 12.88
CA ALA A 18 0.16 6.36 11.56
C ALA A 18 0.19 5.07 10.71
N ALA A 19 1.30 4.33 10.72
CA ALA A 19 1.42 3.04 10.04
C ALA A 19 0.40 2.01 10.57
N GLU A 20 0.21 1.91 11.88
CA GLU A 20 -0.77 1.00 12.49
C GLU A 20 -2.22 1.37 12.13
N ARG A 21 -2.56 2.67 12.06
CA ARG A 21 -3.88 3.14 11.63
C ARG A 21 -4.13 2.82 10.15
N ALA A 22 -3.17 3.14 9.29
CA ALA A 22 -3.26 2.82 7.86
C ALA A 22 -3.32 1.31 7.61
N GLY A 23 -2.53 0.52 8.33
CA GLY A 23 -2.56 -0.95 8.28
C GLY A 23 -3.94 -1.53 8.62
N LYS A 24 -4.64 -0.98 9.62
CA LYS A 24 -6.02 -1.39 9.95
C LYS A 24 -7.00 -1.07 8.82
N ALA A 25 -6.84 0.07 8.14
CA ALA A 25 -7.68 0.43 6.98
C ALA A 25 -7.42 -0.51 5.79
N LEU A 26 -6.15 -0.81 5.51
CA LEU A 26 -5.73 -1.74 4.47
C LEU A 26 -6.26 -3.16 4.72
N ALA A 27 -6.18 -3.65 5.95
CA ALA A 27 -6.70 -4.97 6.32
C ALA A 27 -8.22 -5.07 6.06
N ARG A 28 -8.98 -4.03 6.39
CA ARG A 28 -10.43 -3.96 6.09
C ARG A 28 -10.73 -3.94 4.59
N ALA A 29 -9.81 -3.41 3.79
CA ALA A 29 -9.90 -3.40 2.33
C ALA A 29 -9.34 -4.68 1.67
N GLY A 30 -8.90 -5.67 2.46
CA GLY A 30 -8.44 -6.97 1.96
C GLY A 30 -6.95 -7.06 1.62
N PHE A 31 -6.14 -6.08 2.03
CA PHE A 31 -4.70 -6.09 1.82
C PHE A 31 -3.97 -6.72 3.01
N ARG A 32 -2.86 -7.40 2.73
CA ARG A 32 -1.84 -7.73 3.73
C ARG A 32 -0.92 -6.52 3.88
N SER A 33 -0.39 -6.24 5.06
CA SER A 33 0.53 -5.11 5.23
C SER A 33 1.64 -5.36 6.25
N GLU A 34 2.82 -4.86 5.94
CA GLU A 34 4.00 -4.85 6.81
C GLU A 34 4.51 -3.42 6.99
N ALA A 35 4.93 -3.07 8.20
CA ALA A 35 5.38 -1.72 8.52
C ALA A 35 6.72 -1.74 9.27
N GLY A 36 7.57 -0.77 8.97
CA GLY A 36 8.83 -0.54 9.67
C GLY A 36 9.39 0.86 9.40
N PRO A 37 10.49 1.25 10.07
CA PRO A 37 11.19 2.48 9.73
C PRO A 37 11.59 2.50 8.25
N ALA A 38 11.41 3.63 7.59
CA ALA A 38 11.94 3.85 6.25
C ALA A 38 13.48 3.89 6.28
N SER A 39 14.11 3.65 5.13
CA SER A 39 15.58 3.57 5.04
C SER A 39 16.30 4.89 5.36
N ASP A 40 15.63 6.03 5.23
CA ASP A 40 16.14 7.36 5.61
C ASP A 40 15.98 7.67 7.11
N GLY A 41 15.17 6.89 7.83
CA GLY A 41 14.97 6.99 9.28
C GLY A 41 14.07 8.14 9.74
N GLU A 42 13.56 8.98 8.83
CA GLU A 42 12.67 10.09 9.16
C GLU A 42 11.19 9.66 9.15
N ASP A 43 10.85 8.72 8.26
CA ASP A 43 9.49 8.21 8.08
C ASP A 43 9.36 6.72 8.46
N TRP A 44 8.13 6.23 8.45
CA TRP A 44 7.77 4.82 8.43
C TRP A 44 7.34 4.41 7.03
N LEU A 45 7.80 3.25 6.59
CA LEU A 45 7.35 2.60 5.37
C LEU A 45 6.29 1.56 5.72
N LEU A 46 5.14 1.66 5.07
CA LEU A 46 4.06 0.67 5.06
C LEU A 46 3.94 0.07 3.67
N ILE A 47 4.12 -1.25 3.59
CA ILE A 47 4.00 -2.02 2.35
C ILE A 47 2.66 -2.74 2.37
N ALA A 48 1.76 -2.43 1.44
CA ALA A 48 0.47 -3.09 1.29
C ALA A 48 0.49 -4.05 0.10
N THR A 49 0.17 -5.32 0.32
CA THR A 49 0.26 -6.38 -0.69
C THR A 49 -1.08 -7.05 -0.95
N HIS A 50 -1.37 -7.28 -2.23
CA HIS A 50 -2.53 -8.07 -2.68
C HIS A 50 -2.20 -8.87 -3.94
N ASP A 51 -3.07 -9.83 -4.25
CA ASP A 51 -3.00 -10.63 -5.47
C ASP A 51 -4.23 -10.33 -6.31
N ALA A 52 -4.03 -9.93 -7.56
CA ALA A 52 -5.12 -9.57 -8.44
C ALA A 52 -4.84 -9.96 -9.90
N VAL A 53 -5.91 -10.26 -10.64
CA VAL A 53 -5.86 -10.32 -12.10
C VAL A 53 -5.74 -8.88 -12.64
N PRO A 54 -4.79 -8.59 -13.55
CA PRO A 54 -4.60 -7.24 -14.08
C PRO A 54 -5.88 -6.64 -14.66
N SER A 55 -6.20 -5.42 -14.24
CA SER A 55 -7.30 -4.63 -14.81
C SER A 55 -6.96 -3.16 -14.63
N LYS A 56 -6.88 -2.41 -15.73
CA LYS A 56 -6.51 -0.99 -15.70
C LYS A 56 -7.42 -0.17 -14.76
N GLU A 57 -8.72 -0.42 -14.81
CA GLU A 57 -9.71 0.27 -13.96
C GLU A 57 -9.50 -0.06 -12.47
N ARG A 58 -9.30 -1.34 -12.13
CA ARG A 58 -9.02 -1.73 -10.74
C ARG A 58 -7.67 -1.22 -10.25
N ASP A 59 -6.66 -1.22 -11.12
CA ASP A 59 -5.32 -0.71 -10.80
C ASP A 59 -5.38 0.81 -10.51
N ILE A 60 -6.18 1.59 -11.25
CA ILE A 60 -6.39 3.03 -10.98
C ILE A 60 -7.14 3.21 -9.66
N ALA A 61 -8.27 2.51 -9.46
CA ALA A 61 -9.06 2.60 -8.24
C ALA A 61 -8.25 2.22 -6.99
N THR A 62 -7.39 1.20 -7.11
CA THR A 62 -6.49 0.78 -6.03
C THR A 62 -5.48 1.87 -5.70
N GLN A 63 -4.87 2.50 -6.71
CA GLN A 63 -3.90 3.59 -6.49
C GLN A 63 -4.54 4.81 -5.83
N GLU A 64 -5.76 5.18 -6.22
CA GLU A 64 -6.50 6.27 -5.56
C GLU A 64 -6.82 5.92 -4.10
N ALA A 65 -7.29 4.70 -3.83
CA ALA A 65 -7.54 4.24 -2.46
C ALA A 65 -6.25 4.25 -1.60
N MET A 66 -5.10 3.85 -2.15
CA MET A 66 -3.81 3.94 -1.44
C MET A 66 -3.42 5.37 -1.12
N ARG A 67 -3.64 6.30 -2.06
CA ARG A 67 -3.39 7.72 -1.84
C ARG A 67 -4.29 8.27 -0.73
N GLU A 68 -5.59 7.96 -0.75
CA GLU A 68 -6.53 8.40 0.28
C GLU A 68 -6.17 7.86 1.66
N ILE A 69 -5.81 6.57 1.77
CA ILE A 69 -5.39 5.95 3.04
C ILE A 69 -4.12 6.61 3.58
N ALA A 70 -3.12 6.87 2.73
CA ALA A 70 -1.90 7.54 3.13
C ALA A 70 -2.19 8.97 3.63
N LEU A 71 -2.95 9.75 2.86
CA LEU A 71 -3.30 11.13 3.20
C LEU A 71 -4.07 11.23 4.52
N ALA A 72 -4.98 10.28 4.79
CA ALA A 72 -5.76 10.25 6.03
C ALA A 72 -4.91 10.10 7.31
N VAL A 73 -3.67 9.63 7.18
CA VAL A 73 -2.72 9.50 8.30
C VAL A 73 -1.54 10.47 8.19
N GLY A 74 -1.61 11.46 7.31
CA GLY A 74 -0.54 12.44 7.09
C GLY A 74 0.64 11.92 6.28
N GLY A 75 0.46 10.80 5.57
CA GLY A 75 1.47 10.17 4.74
C GLY A 75 1.31 10.43 3.25
N THR A 76 2.20 9.81 2.46
CA THR A 76 2.24 9.90 1.00
C THR A 76 2.31 8.51 0.37
N TYR A 77 1.57 8.33 -0.73
CA TYR A 77 1.66 7.14 -1.56
C TYR A 77 2.78 7.30 -2.61
N ASN A 78 3.72 6.35 -2.66
CA ASN A 78 4.90 6.41 -3.53
C ASN A 78 4.88 5.38 -4.68
N GLY A 79 3.69 4.88 -5.04
CA GLY A 79 3.54 3.94 -6.15
C GLY A 79 3.59 2.48 -5.73
N TYR A 80 3.81 1.62 -6.73
CA TYR A 80 3.67 0.18 -6.58
C TYR A 80 4.68 -0.59 -7.41
N GLU A 81 4.93 -1.82 -6.99
CA GLU A 81 5.70 -2.81 -7.72
C GLU A 81 4.81 -4.02 -8.01
N VAL A 82 4.94 -4.53 -9.23
CA VAL A 82 4.30 -5.78 -9.65
C VAL A 82 5.35 -6.87 -9.71
N ARG A 83 5.24 -7.87 -8.86
CA ARG A 83 6.08 -9.06 -8.95
C ARG A 83 5.50 -9.97 -10.02
N ARG A 84 6.26 -10.18 -11.10
CA ARG A 84 5.92 -11.24 -12.06
C ARG A 84 6.38 -12.59 -11.49
N PRO A 85 5.58 -13.65 -11.64
CA PRO A 85 6.02 -15.01 -11.34
C PRO A 85 7.20 -15.43 -12.22
#